data_AF-A0A5B2Z2A4-F1
#
_entry.id   AF-A0A5B2Z2A4-F1
#
_cell.length_a   1.000
_cell.length_b   1.000
_cell.length_c   1.000
_cell.angle_alpha   90.00
_cell.angle_beta   90.00
_cell.angle_gamma   90.00
#
_symmetry.space_group_name_H-M   'P 1'
#
loop_
_entity.id
_entity.type
_entity.pdbx_description
1 polymer ?
#
loop_
_entity_poly.entity_id
_entity_poly.type
_entity_poly.pdbx_seq_one_letter_code
_entity_poly.pdbx_strand_id
1 'polypeptide(L)'
;MESMYPVSTDGGTWYPMGCRFLGIEHHIHSSVEKSLIERTMQYIKDRTECFDDYFPCRMKNCKLKHVSNWLNLFVDYHNKELKRVN
;
A
#
# COMPACT_ATOMS: atom_id res chain seq x y z
N MET A 1 24.51 -11.54 1.42
CA MET A 1 24.06 -10.47 0.52
C MET A 1 22.99 -9.73 1.30
N GLU A 2 23.36 -8.70 2.06
CA GLU A 2 22.41 -7.90 2.83
C GLU A 2 21.62 -7.01 1.87
N SER A 3 20.29 -7.01 1.98
CA SER A 3 19.45 -6.13 1.19
C SER A 3 19.71 -4.67 1.59
N MET A 4 19.89 -3.78 0.62
CA MET A 4 20.20 -2.36 0.88
C MET A 4 19.05 -1.58 1.55
N TYR A 5 17.87 -2.19 1.69
CA TYR A 5 16.67 -1.57 2.27
C TYR A 5 15.92 -2.56 3.17
N PRO A 6 15.98 -2.39 4.50
CA PRO A 6 15.21 -3.22 5.43
C PRO A 6 13.70 -2.97 5.27
N VAL A 7 12.89 -3.97 5.58
CA VAL A 7 11.43 -3.89 5.53
C VAL A 7 10.86 -3.88 6.94
N SER A 8 10.05 -2.86 7.22
CA SER A 8 9.35 -2.67 8.49
C SER A 8 7.89 -3.11 8.39
N THR A 9 7.38 -3.93 9.32
CA THR A 9 5.94 -4.33 9.36
C THR A 9 5.35 -4.36 10.77
N ASP A 10 4.03 -4.60 10.89
CA ASP A 10 3.25 -4.58 12.14
C ASP A 10 3.46 -5.80 13.06
N GLY A 11 4.35 -6.73 12.69
CA GLY A 11 4.59 -7.96 13.45
C GLY A 11 3.70 -9.14 13.06
N GLY A 12 2.92 -9.05 11.99
CA GLY A 12 2.18 -10.18 11.43
C GLY A 12 3.09 -11.40 11.16
N THR A 13 2.60 -12.60 11.49
CA THR A 13 3.40 -13.84 11.48
C THR A 13 3.81 -14.31 10.08
N TRP A 14 3.19 -13.77 9.02
CA TRP A 14 3.46 -14.14 7.63
C TRP A 14 4.66 -13.39 7.01
N TYR A 15 5.09 -12.24 7.55
CA TYR A 15 6.17 -11.44 6.97
C TYR A 15 7.58 -12.04 7.12
N PRO A 16 7.97 -12.59 8.30
CA PRO A 16 9.35 -13.04 8.51
C PRO A 16 9.78 -14.16 7.55
N MET A 17 8.85 -15.05 7.20
CA MET A 17 9.13 -16.14 6.26
C MET A 17 9.43 -15.60 4.85
N GLY A 18 8.62 -14.66 4.35
CA GLY A 18 8.83 -14.05 3.04
C GLY A 18 10.11 -13.23 2.97
N CYS A 19 10.41 -12.43 4.00
CA CYS A 19 11.62 -11.62 4.04
C CYS A 19 12.88 -12.50 4.09
N ARG A 20 12.87 -13.56 4.91
CA ARG A 20 13.98 -14.52 4.99
C ARG A 20 14.23 -15.21 3.65
N PHE A 21 13.17 -15.64 2.96
CA PHE A 21 13.28 -16.27 1.65
C PHE A 21 13.94 -15.34 0.61
N LEU A 22 13.64 -14.04 0.68
CA LEU A 22 14.20 -13.03 -0.21
C LEU A 22 15.55 -12.46 0.27
N GLY A 23 16.06 -12.88 1.43
CA GLY A 23 17.27 -12.33 2.05
C GLY A 23 17.14 -10.86 2.48
N ILE A 24 15.92 -10.41 2.78
CA ILE A 24 15.60 -9.05 3.21
C ILE A 24 15.61 -8.99 4.75
N GLU A 25 16.28 -7.98 5.30
CA GLU A 25 16.23 -7.69 6.73
C GLU A 25 14.82 -7.21 7.11
N HIS A 26 14.22 -7.86 8.11
CA HIS A 26 12.87 -7.55 8.59
C HIS A 26 12.90 -7.06 10.03
N HIS A 27 12.21 -5.96 10.30
CA HIS A 27 12.00 -5.44 11.64
C HIS A 27 10.54 -5.02 11.86
N ILE A 28 10.19 -4.83 13.12
CA ILE A 28 8.86 -4.35 13.52
C ILE A 28 8.87 -2.82 13.48
N HIS A 29 7.74 -2.23 13.06
CA HIS A 29 7.56 -0.78 13.04
C HIS A 29 7.99 -0.08 14.34
N SER A 30 8.83 0.93 14.19
CA SER A 30 8.93 2.03 15.14
C SER A 30 7.64 2.86 15.15
N SER A 31 7.48 3.72 16.15
CA SER A 31 6.33 4.63 16.25
C SER A 31 6.18 5.53 15.02
N VAL A 32 7.30 6.00 14.46
CA VAL A 32 7.32 6.86 13.28
C VAL A 32 6.91 6.09 12.02
N GLU A 33 7.50 4.92 11.79
CA GLU A 33 7.17 4.08 10.63
C GLU A 33 5.70 3.69 10.62
N LYS A 34 5.16 3.28 11.79
CA LYS A 34 3.74 2.99 11.96
C LYS A 34 2.87 4.21 11.61
N SER A 35 3.24 5.38 12.12
CA SER A 35 2.48 6.62 11.86
C SER A 35 2.48 6.99 10.37
N LEU A 36 3.61 6.80 9.68
CA LEU A 36 3.75 7.09 8.26
C LEU A 36 2.89 6.15 7.40
N ILE A 37 2.94 4.83 7.66
CA ILE A 37 2.14 3.87 6.90
C ILE A 37 0.65 4.02 7.18
N GLU A 38 0.25 4.25 8.43
CA GLU A 38 -1.16 4.49 8.79
C GLU A 38 -1.69 5.76 8.13
N ARG A 39 -0.93 6.86 8.13
CA ARG A 39 -1.31 8.10 7.46
C ARG A 39 -1.42 7.92 5.95
N THR A 40 -0.49 7.20 5.35
CA THR A 40 -0.50 6.89 3.91
C THR A 40 -1.73 6.05 3.54
N MET A 41 -2.02 5.02 4.32
CA MET A 41 -3.19 4.16 4.11
C MET A 41 -4.50 4.90 4.33
N GLN A 42 -4.57 5.81 5.31
CA GLN A 42 -5.73 6.67 5.50
C GLN A 42 -5.96 7.54 4.27
N TYR A 43 -4.93 8.21 3.77
CA TYR A 43 -5.03 9.02 2.56
C TYR A 43 -5.55 8.23 1.35
N ILE A 44 -5.05 7.01 1.14
CA ILE A 44 -5.55 6.14 0.05
C ILE A 44 -7.02 5.80 0.24
N LYS A 45 -7.44 5.46 1.47
CA LYS A 45 -8.83 5.13 1.80
C LYS A 45 -9.76 6.32 1.53
N ASP A 46 -9.42 7.50 2.02
CA ASP A 46 -10.22 8.72 1.82
C ASP A 46 -10.41 9.03 0.32
N ARG A 47 -9.37 8.80 -0.50
CA ARG A 47 -9.46 8.99 -1.96
C ARG A 47 -10.28 7.91 -2.66
N THR A 48 -10.27 6.69 -2.14
CA THR A 48 -11.04 5.55 -2.68
C THR A 48 -12.51 5.63 -2.28
N GLU A 49 -12.82 6.16 -1.09
CA GLU A 49 -14.18 6.31 -0.57
C GLU A 49 -15.06 7.10 -1.54
N CYS A 50 -14.58 8.27 -1.98
CA CYS A 50 -15.28 9.04 -3.01
C CYS A 50 -15.56 8.21 -4.28
N PHE A 51 -14.62 7.36 -4.70
CA PHE A 51 -14.80 6.53 -5.89
C PHE A 51 -15.86 5.43 -5.67
N ASP A 52 -15.81 4.72 -4.55
CA ASP A 52 -16.76 3.64 -4.26
C ASP A 52 -18.19 4.19 -4.00
N ASP A 53 -18.31 5.40 -3.45
CA ASP A 53 -19.61 6.08 -3.29
C ASP A 53 -20.31 6.34 -4.63
N TYR A 54 -19.55 6.78 -5.65
CA TYR A 54 -20.08 7.02 -7.00
C TYR A 54 -20.23 5.74 -7.83
N PHE A 55 -19.35 4.76 -7.64
CA PHE A 55 -19.28 3.54 -8.44
C PHE A 55 -19.36 2.26 -7.60
N PRO A 56 -20.43 2.09 -6.79
CA PRO A 56 -20.49 0.99 -5.83
C PRO A 56 -20.57 -0.36 -6.53
N CYS A 57 -19.72 -1.30 -6.14
CA CYS A 57 -19.75 -2.66 -6.69
C CYS A 57 -20.82 -3.53 -6.01
N ARG A 58 -21.99 -3.62 -6.65
CA ARG A 58 -23.12 -4.43 -6.14
C ARG A 58 -23.14 -5.89 -6.62
N MET A 59 -22.20 -6.28 -7.48
CA MET A 59 -22.14 -7.63 -8.03
C MET A 59 -21.56 -8.62 -7.02
N LYS A 60 -22.32 -9.71 -6.74
CA LYS A 60 -21.80 -10.87 -6.01
C LYS A 60 -20.66 -11.53 -6.82
N ASN A 61 -19.59 -11.94 -6.15
CA ASN A 61 -18.40 -12.54 -6.74
C ASN A 61 -17.72 -11.68 -7.83
N CYS A 62 -17.81 -10.35 -7.70
CA CYS A 62 -17.09 -9.46 -8.61
C CYS A 62 -15.59 -9.71 -8.57
N LYS A 63 -14.94 -9.72 -9.74
CA LYS A 63 -13.49 -9.93 -9.87
C LYS A 63 -12.65 -8.67 -9.55
N LEU A 64 -13.27 -7.61 -9.02
CA LEU A 64 -12.64 -6.38 -8.55
C LEU A 64 -11.73 -5.66 -9.58
N LYS A 65 -11.94 -5.88 -10.88
CA LYS A 65 -11.15 -5.25 -11.95
C LYS A 65 -11.21 -3.72 -11.92
N HIS A 66 -12.37 -3.16 -11.56
CA HIS A 66 -12.57 -1.72 -11.43
C HIS A 66 -11.70 -1.13 -10.31
N VAL A 67 -11.61 -1.81 -9.16
CA VAL A 67 -10.72 -1.42 -8.04
C VAL A 67 -9.26 -1.44 -8.49
N SER A 68 -8.85 -2.51 -9.18
CA SER A 68 -7.47 -2.64 -9.69
C SER A 68 -7.13 -1.53 -10.69
N ASN A 69 -8.05 -1.24 -11.62
CA ASN A 69 -7.87 -0.16 -12.59
C ASN A 69 -7.80 1.21 -11.92
N TRP A 70 -8.66 1.47 -10.93
CA TRP A 70 -8.64 2.72 -10.17
C TRP A 70 -7.33 2.90 -9.40
N LEU A 71 -6.85 1.85 -8.71
CA LEU A 71 -5.57 1.89 -8.00
C LEU A 71 -4.40 2.17 -8.94
N ASN A 72 -4.36 1.51 -10.10
CA ASN A 72 -3.31 1.74 -11.10
C ASN A 72 -3.30 3.19 -11.59
N LEU A 73 -4.48 3.75 -11.89
CA LEU A 73 -4.61 5.15 -12.31
C LEU A 73 -4.18 6.10 -11.18
N PHE A 74 -4.63 5.84 -9.96
CA PHE A 74 -4.30 6.66 -8.78
C PHE A 74 -2.80 6.70 -8.52
N VAL A 75 -2.13 5.54 -8.53
CA VAL A 75 -0.68 5.44 -8.29
C VAL A 75 0.12 6.15 -9.39
N ASP A 76 -0.24 5.97 -10.66
CA ASP A 76 0.43 6.65 -11.79
C ASP A 76 0.29 8.18 -11.68
N TYR A 77 -0.92 8.67 -11.40
CA TYR A 77 -1.18 10.10 -11.22
C TYR A 77 -0.42 10.65 -10.02
N HIS A 78 -0.57 10.04 -8.84
CA HIS A 78 0.05 10.50 -7.60
C HIS A 78 1.57 10.58 -7.71
N ASN A 79 2.21 9.56 -8.28
CA ASN A 79 3.65 9.54 -8.49
C ASN A 79 4.13 10.59 -9.49
N LYS A 80 3.34 10.90 -10.53
CA LYS A 80 3.65 12.00 -11.47
C LYS A 80 3.55 13.36 -10.82
N GLU A 81 2.54 13.59 -10.01
CA GLU A 81 2.39 14.85 -9.26
C GLU A 81 3.56 15.06 -8.29
N LEU A 82 3.97 14.02 -7.54
CA LEU A 82 5.14 14.09 -6.67
C LEU A 82 6.44 14.42 -7.43
N LYS A 83 6.63 13.86 -8.63
CA LYS A 83 7.80 14.13 -9.47
C LYS A 83 7.87 15.57 -10.00
N ARG A 84 6.75 16.28 -10.09
CA ARG A 84 6.71 17.68 -10.56
C ARG A 84 7.13 18.69 -9.49
N VAL A 85 7.18 18.27 -8.22
CA VAL A 85 7.52 19.13 -7.08
C VAL A 85 9.01 19.04 -6.72
N ASN A 86 9.81 18.28 -7.49
CA ASN A 86 11.27 18.17 -7.38
C ASN A 86 11.99 18.94 -8.49
#